data_AF-A0A8T3W172-F1
#
_entry.id   AF-A0A8T3W172-F1
#
_cell.length_a   1.000
_cell.length_b   1.000
_cell.length_c   1.000
_cell.angle_alpha   90.00
_cell.angle_beta   90.00
_cell.angle_gamma   90.00
#
_symmetry.space_group_name_H-M   'P 1'
#
loop_
_entity.id
_entity.type
_entity.pdbx_description
1 polymer ?
#
loop_
_entity_poly.entity_id
_entity_poly.type
_entity_poly.pdbx_seq_one_letter_code
_entity_poly.pdbx_strand_id
1 'polypeptide(L)'
;MNNLPVEADETGIISLGSGLPRHYALNANIFRGGTKYAVYISTGTEWDGSTSSSKPNEAYTWGKIKLFKPYEKNSVEVVGDATIIFPLIVAGAFLD
;
A
#
# COMPACT_ATOMS: atom_id res chain seq x y z
N MET A 1 13.62 1.74 11.13
CA MET A 1 12.43 1.06 10.56
C MET A 1 12.80 0.08 9.45
N ASN A 2 13.77 0.39 8.57
CA ASN A 2 14.07 -0.44 7.39
C ASN A 2 14.57 -1.86 7.69
N ASN A 3 15.18 -2.11 8.86
CA ASN A 3 15.63 -3.46 9.22
C ASN A 3 14.45 -4.42 9.41
N LEU A 4 13.33 -3.96 9.97
CA LEU A 4 12.16 -4.80 10.23
C LEU A 4 11.57 -5.39 8.93
N PRO A 5 11.29 -4.60 7.87
CA PRO A 5 10.87 -5.18 6.59
C PRO A 5 11.92 -6.07 5.93
N VAL A 6 13.21 -5.74 6.05
CA VAL A 6 14.29 -6.52 5.42
C VAL A 6 14.41 -7.91 6.03
N GLU A 7 14.23 -8.02 7.35
CA GLU A 7 14.29 -9.29 8.09
C GLU A 7 12.99 -10.10 8.01
N ALA A 8 11.87 -9.49 7.60
CA ALA A 8 10.58 -10.17 7.50
C ALA A 8 10.53 -11.10 6.27
N ASP A 9 9.95 -12.30 6.43
CA ASP A 9 9.70 -13.24 5.34
C ASP A 9 8.75 -12.64 4.28
N GLU A 10 7.67 -12.02 4.74
CA GLU A 10 6.69 -11.32 3.91
C GLU A 10 6.21 -10.04 4.59
N THR A 11 5.77 -9.07 3.79
CA THR A 11 5.24 -7.79 4.29
C THR A 11 3.96 -7.43 3.55
N GLY A 12 3.04 -6.81 4.28
CA GLY A 12 1.81 -6.24 3.76
C GLY A 12 1.62 -4.84 4.31
N ILE A 13 0.97 -3.97 3.54
CA ILE A 13 0.64 -2.61 3.94
C ILE A 13 -0.87 -2.39 3.81
N ILE A 14 -1.49 -1.83 4.85
CA ILE A 14 -2.83 -1.23 4.78
C ILE A 14 -2.65 0.26 5.09
N SER A 15 -2.87 1.12 4.08
CA SER A 15 -2.69 2.56 4.18
C SER A 15 -4.06 3.24 4.34
N LEU A 16 -4.25 3.95 5.45
CA LEU A 16 -5.42 4.79 5.69
C LEU A 16 -5.06 6.25 5.37
N GLY A 17 -5.62 6.78 4.29
CA GLY A 17 -5.16 8.02 3.71
C GLY A 17 -3.79 7.87 3.04
N SER A 18 -3.09 8.99 2.87
CA SER A 18 -1.83 9.06 2.14
C SER A 18 -0.83 10.05 2.76
N GLY A 19 0.16 10.49 2.00
CA GLY A 19 1.20 11.42 2.42
C GLY A 19 2.43 10.73 2.99
N LEU A 20 3.10 11.41 3.92
CA LEU A 20 4.37 10.96 4.48
C LEU A 20 4.31 9.55 5.11
N PRO A 21 3.26 9.17 5.89
CA PRO A 21 3.21 7.84 6.49
C PRO A 21 3.20 6.72 5.45
N ARG A 22 2.38 6.86 4.39
CA ARG A 22 2.33 5.90 3.27
C ARG A 22 3.69 5.83 2.57
N HIS A 23 4.24 6.98 2.20
CA HIS A 23 5.50 7.05 1.48
C HIS A 23 6.65 6.42 2.28
N TYR A 24 6.72 6.69 3.58
CA TYR A 24 7.76 6.16 4.46
C TYR A 24 7.62 4.63 4.65
N ALA A 25 6.40 4.13 4.86
CA ALA A 25 6.14 2.69 4.98
C ALA A 25 6.50 1.92 3.70
N LEU A 26 6.14 2.46 2.53
CA LEU A 26 6.50 1.87 1.24
C LEU A 26 8.01 1.93 0.99
N ASN A 27 8.66 3.05 1.29
CA ASN A 27 10.10 3.20 1.12
C ASN A 27 10.90 2.22 1.99
N ALA A 28 10.44 1.94 3.20
CA ALA A 28 11.07 0.95 4.08
C ALA A 28 11.07 -0.47 3.46
N ASN A 29 10.13 -0.76 2.56
CA ASN A 29 10.02 -2.03 1.86
C ASN A 29 10.81 -2.08 0.54
N ILE A 30 11.40 -0.99 0.06
CA ILE A 30 12.20 -1.01 -1.18
C ILE A 30 13.41 -1.95 -1.04
N PHE A 31 14.07 -1.95 0.12
CA PHE A 31 15.29 -2.73 0.37
C PHE A 31 15.07 -4.26 0.35
N ARG A 32 13.83 -4.73 0.50
CA ARG A 32 13.46 -6.15 0.36
C ARG A 32 12.88 -6.50 -1.03
N GLY A 33 12.92 -5.56 -1.98
CA GLY A 33 12.31 -5.72 -3.31
C GLY A 33 10.80 -5.45 -3.34
N GLY A 34 10.28 -4.68 -2.39
CA GLY A 34 8.90 -4.23 -2.32
C GLY A 34 8.01 -5.03 -1.37
N THR A 35 6.89 -4.43 -0.95
CA THR A 35 5.86 -5.11 -0.15
C THR A 35 5.12 -6.14 -1.00
N LYS A 36 4.72 -7.28 -0.40
CA LYS A 36 4.00 -8.34 -1.13
C LYS A 36 2.54 -7.98 -1.36
N TYR A 37 1.90 -7.39 -0.35
CA TYR A 37 0.50 -6.97 -0.39
C TYR A 37 0.37 -5.48 -0.09
N ALA A 38 -0.58 -4.81 -0.76
CA ALA A 38 -0.89 -3.40 -0.47
C ALA A 38 -2.39 -3.09 -0.63
N VAL A 39 -3.00 -2.55 0.41
CA VAL A 39 -4.37 -2.01 0.40
C VAL A 39 -4.30 -0.53 0.68
N TYR A 40 -4.75 0.30 -0.25
CA TYR A 40 -4.85 1.75 -0.07
C TYR A 40 -6.31 2.15 0.14
N ILE A 41 -6.56 2.97 1.15
CA ILE A 41 -7.85 3.62 1.37
C ILE A 41 -7.58 5.12 1.32
N SER A 42 -8.14 5.82 0.35
CA SER A 42 -7.79 7.23 0.10
C SER A 42 -8.93 7.99 -0.54
N THR A 43 -9.00 9.28 -0.27
CA THR A 43 -9.86 10.22 -1.01
C THR A 43 -9.12 10.93 -2.15
N GLY A 44 -7.80 10.71 -2.26
CA GLY A 44 -6.96 11.32 -3.28
C GLY A 44 -7.28 10.86 -4.70
N THR A 45 -7.01 11.72 -5.68
CA THR A 45 -7.24 11.46 -7.11
C THR A 45 -5.97 11.70 -7.91
N GLU A 46 -5.64 10.85 -8.87
CA GLU A 46 -4.36 10.92 -9.62
C GLU A 46 -4.14 12.18 -10.47
N TRP A 47 -5.19 12.96 -10.75
CA TRP A 47 -5.13 14.09 -11.69
C TRP A 47 -4.12 15.18 -11.29
N ASP A 48 -3.82 15.28 -10.00
CA ASP A 48 -2.88 16.27 -9.46
C ASP A 48 -1.41 15.81 -9.54
N GLY A 49 -1.13 14.57 -9.97
CA GLY A 49 0.21 13.99 -10.01
C GLY A 49 0.88 13.90 -8.63
N SER A 50 0.11 14.01 -7.55
CA SER A 50 0.63 13.97 -6.20
C SER A 50 1.09 12.56 -5.85
N THR A 51 2.27 12.45 -5.23
CA THR A 51 2.74 11.19 -4.63
C THR A 51 1.79 10.67 -3.55
N SER A 52 0.90 11.53 -3.04
CA SER A 52 -0.14 11.17 -2.08
C SER A 52 -1.40 10.59 -2.77
N SER A 53 -1.64 10.93 -4.02
CA SER A 53 -2.79 10.46 -4.78
C SER A 53 -2.41 9.39 -5.81
N SER A 54 -1.20 8.85 -5.71
CA SER A 54 -0.66 7.90 -6.67
C SER A 54 -1.33 6.54 -6.54
N LYS A 55 -1.79 6.01 -7.69
CA LYS A 55 -2.28 4.64 -7.81
C LYS A 55 -1.21 3.64 -7.39
N PRO A 56 -1.59 2.44 -6.90
CA PRO A 56 -0.66 1.34 -6.66
C PRO A 56 0.24 1.01 -7.86
N ASN A 57 -0.23 1.27 -9.09
CA ASN A 57 0.52 1.14 -10.33
C ASN A 57 1.85 1.89 -10.32
N GLU A 58 1.89 3.11 -9.77
CA GLU A 58 3.14 3.88 -9.68
C GLU A 58 4.09 3.24 -8.66
N ALA A 59 3.56 2.74 -7.54
CA ALA A 59 4.40 2.10 -6.53
C ALA A 59 5.11 0.82 -7.05
N TYR A 60 4.57 0.13 -8.05
CA TYR A 60 5.27 -0.96 -8.73
C TYR A 60 6.48 -0.50 -9.55
N THR A 61 6.41 0.66 -10.23
CA THR A 61 7.53 1.15 -11.07
C THR A 61 8.73 1.55 -10.23
N TRP A 62 8.49 2.00 -9.00
CA TRP A 62 9.52 2.33 -8.03
C TRP A 62 10.03 1.12 -7.23
N GLY A 63 9.48 -0.08 -7.43
CA GLY A 63 9.83 -1.27 -6.63
C GLY A 63 9.36 -1.19 -5.17
N LYS A 64 8.41 -0.30 -4.86
CA LYS A 64 7.81 -0.17 -3.52
C LYS A 64 6.82 -1.29 -3.22
N ILE A 65 6.15 -1.80 -4.27
CA ILE A 65 5.32 -3.02 -4.23
C ILE A 65 5.97 -4.04 -5.16
N LYS A 66 6.02 -5.30 -4.72
CA LYS A 66 6.62 -6.41 -5.44
C LYS A 66 5.71 -6.91 -6.58
N LEU A 67 6.26 -7.06 -7.78
CA LEU A 67 5.63 -7.81 -8.88
C LEU A 67 6.07 -9.27 -8.79
N PHE A 68 5.11 -10.21 -8.68
CA PHE A 68 5.40 -11.64 -8.54
C PHE A 68 5.56 -12.35 -9.89
N LYS A 69 4.72 -12.01 -10.84
CA LYS A 69 4.75 -12.47 -12.22
C LYS A 69 4.48 -11.28 -13.14
N PRO A 70 4.80 -11.38 -14.44
CA PRO A 70 4.32 -10.42 -15.41
C PRO A 70 2.80 -10.28 -15.22
N TYR A 71 2.33 -9.08 -14.90
CA TYR A 71 0.91 -8.73 -14.74
C TYR A 71 0.20 -9.18 -13.45
N GLU A 72 0.84 -9.89 -12.52
CA GLU A 72 0.21 -10.28 -11.24
C GLU A 72 0.41 -9.17 -10.19
N LYS A 73 -0.68 -8.45 -9.87
CA LYS A 73 -0.69 -7.30 -8.94
C LYS A 73 -1.50 -7.61 -7.69
N ASN A 74 -0.80 -7.81 -6.57
CA ASN A 74 -1.41 -8.01 -5.25
C ASN A 74 -1.61 -6.67 -4.51
N SER A 75 -2.23 -5.71 -5.19
CA SER A 75 -2.58 -4.43 -4.59
C SER A 75 -3.96 -3.94 -5.04
N VAL A 76 -4.62 -3.19 -4.15
CA VAL A 76 -5.93 -2.59 -4.39
C VAL A 76 -5.99 -1.19 -3.79
N GLU A 77 -6.71 -0.31 -4.45
CA GLU A 77 -7.08 1.01 -3.92
C GLU A 77 -8.59 1.12 -3.83
N VAL A 78 -9.09 1.51 -2.65
CA VAL A 78 -10.49 1.81 -2.41
C VAL A 78 -10.61 3.32 -2.22
N VAL A 79 -11.29 3.96 -3.17
CA VAL A 79 -11.50 5.41 -3.13
C VAL A 79 -12.66 5.73 -2.20
N GLY A 80 -12.38 6.44 -1.11
CA GLY A 80 -13.36 6.88 -0.14
C GLY A 80 -12.77 7.17 1.25
N ASP A 81 -13.65 7.54 2.18
CA ASP A 81 -13.25 7.91 3.54
C ASP A 81 -12.88 6.66 4.36
N ALA A 82 -11.71 6.71 5.00
CA ALA A 82 -11.20 5.62 5.82
C ALA A 82 -12.10 5.31 7.03
N THR A 83 -12.81 6.30 7.58
CA THR A 83 -13.72 6.12 8.72
C THR A 83 -14.93 5.26 8.38
N ILE A 84 -15.31 5.18 7.11
CA ILE A 84 -16.40 4.33 6.62
C ILE A 84 -15.86 2.97 6.20
N ILE A 85 -14.80 2.96 5.40
CA ILE A 85 -14.30 1.75 4.73
C ILE A 85 -13.52 0.86 5.70
N PHE A 86 -12.65 1.43 6.53
CA PHE A 86 -11.75 0.63 7.36
C PHE A 86 -12.47 -0.24 8.39
N PRO A 87 -13.51 0.24 9.11
CA PRO A 87 -14.29 -0.63 10.00
C PRO A 87 -14.95 -1.81 9.28
N LEU A 88 -15.40 -1.64 8.04
CA LEU A 88 -15.99 -2.72 7.24
C LEU A 88 -14.95 -3.79 6.87
N ILE A 89 -13.74 -3.36 6.50
CA ILE A 89 -12.62 -4.28 6.25
C ILE A 89 -12.27 -5.05 7.52
N VAL A 90 -12.18 -4.37 8.65
CA VAL A 90 -11.91 -5.02 9.95
C VAL A 90 -12.99 -6.04 10.27
N ALA A 91 -14.27 -5.67 10.14
CA ALA A 91 -15.40 -6.57 10.39
C ALA A 91 -15.45 -7.78 9.47
N GLY A 92 -15.07 -7.64 8.19
CA GLY A 92 -15.16 -8.72 7.21
C GLY A 92 -13.91 -9.60 7.07
N ALA A 93 -12.74 -9.15 7.55
CA ALA A 93 -11.47 -9.85 7.31
C ALA A 93 -10.61 -10.09 8.56
N PHE A 94 -10.90 -9.42 9.68
CA PHE A 94 -10.09 -9.52 10.90
C PHE A 94 -10.86 -9.99 12.13
N LEU A 95 -12.18 -9.79 12.15
CA LEU A 95 -13.04 -10.29 13.21
C LEU A 95 -13.58 -11.67 12.80
N ASP A 96 -13.01 -12.71 13.39
CA ASP A 96 -13.59 -14.05 13.55
C ASP A 96 -14.00 -14.25 15.02
#